data_AF-A0A7S3P2L0-F1
#
_entry.id   AF-A0A7S3P2L0-F1
#
_cell.length_a   1.000
_cell.length_b   1.000
_cell.length_c   1.000
_cell.angle_alpha   90.00
_cell.angle_beta   90.00
_cell.angle_gamma   90.00
#
_symmetry.space_group_name_H-M   'P 1'
#
loop_
_entity.id
_entity.type
_entity.pdbx_description
1 polymer ?
#
loop_
_entity_poly.entity_id
_entity_poly.type
_entity_poly.pdbx_seq_one_letter_code
_entity_poly.pdbx_strand_id
1 'polypeptide(L)'
;METIGTGLGMNFIGAGALGMNYVPITKDTFIPSEEDIFVHAGKEKQRLIFGEPLVYEDKEKELIQEFTNYLTENNLSLPEGYDERECFRYYQGCGYDSKKAFEGILENHEFNTKNLPVDIDSIEEALQSGMVYFYKTDIHFRPVC
;
A
#
# COMPACT_ATOMS: atom_id res chain seq x y z
N MET A 1 -36.12 49.13 -9.79
CA MET A 1 -36.72 48.01 -10.54
C MET A 1 -35.61 47.43 -11.39
N GLU A 2 -35.01 46.36 -10.86
CA GLU A 2 -33.89 45.64 -11.48
C GLU A 2 -34.44 44.68 -12.54
N THR A 3 -33.79 44.64 -13.69
CA THR A 3 -33.98 43.56 -14.69
C THR A 3 -32.63 42.94 -14.99
N ILE A 4 -32.58 41.64 -14.76
CA ILE A 4 -31.40 40.79 -14.65
C ILE A 4 -31.23 40.02 -15.97
N GLY A 5 -29.99 39.96 -16.45
CA GLY A 5 -29.36 38.73 -16.94
C GLY A 5 -29.81 38.14 -18.28
N THR A 6 -29.01 38.41 -19.31
CA THR A 6 -28.86 37.63 -20.54
C THR A 6 -28.44 36.17 -20.28
N GLY A 7 -29.08 35.22 -20.96
CA GLY A 7 -28.66 33.81 -21.01
C GLY A 7 -29.46 33.02 -22.06
N LEU A 8 -29.04 33.12 -23.32
CA LEU A 8 -29.53 32.34 -24.46
C LEU A 8 -28.98 30.90 -24.42
N GLY A 9 -29.85 29.91 -24.69
CA GLY A 9 -29.51 28.82 -25.61
C GLY A 9 -29.88 27.42 -25.14
N MET A 10 -31.10 26.99 -25.48
CA MET A 10 -31.47 25.57 -25.57
C MET A 10 -30.78 24.89 -26.75
N ASN A 11 -30.43 23.61 -26.61
CA ASN A 11 -30.61 22.60 -27.67
C ASN A 11 -30.78 21.20 -27.06
N PHE A 12 -31.90 20.56 -27.43
CA PHE A 12 -32.26 19.16 -27.19
C PHE A 12 -31.67 18.27 -28.29
N ILE A 13 -31.08 17.12 -27.92
CA ILE A 13 -31.06 15.82 -28.66
C ILE A 13 -30.71 14.78 -27.57
N GLY A 14 -31.31 13.60 -27.38
CA GLY A 14 -32.29 12.77 -28.06
C GLY A 14 -32.32 11.42 -27.30
N ALA A 15 -33.43 10.70 -27.41
CA ALA A 15 -33.65 9.43 -26.72
C ALA A 15 -32.71 8.30 -27.19
N GLY A 16 -32.37 7.39 -26.27
CA GLY A 16 -32.02 6.00 -26.61
C GLY A 16 -30.61 5.56 -26.20
N ALA A 17 -30.51 4.91 -25.03
CA ALA A 17 -29.77 3.66 -24.83
C ALA A 17 -29.91 3.24 -23.37
N LEU A 18 -30.71 2.20 -23.12
CA LEU A 18 -30.55 1.36 -21.93
C LEU A 18 -29.14 0.78 -21.99
N GLY A 19 -28.30 1.27 -21.10
CA GLY A 19 -26.90 0.88 -21.01
C GLY A 19 -26.29 1.72 -19.91
N MET A 20 -26.72 1.50 -18.67
CA MET A 20 -25.90 1.87 -17.53
C MET A 20 -24.61 1.07 -17.68
N ASN A 21 -23.62 1.66 -18.34
CA ASN A 21 -22.25 1.23 -18.21
C ASN A 21 -21.94 1.41 -16.73
N TYR A 22 -22.00 0.31 -16.00
CA TYR A 22 -21.48 0.22 -14.65
C TYR A 22 -19.98 0.45 -14.80
N VAL A 23 -19.57 1.71 -14.69
CA VAL A 23 -18.16 2.05 -14.55
C VAL A 23 -17.80 1.47 -13.18
N PRO A 24 -16.99 0.39 -13.12
CA PRO A 24 -16.51 -0.11 -11.84
C PRO A 24 -15.84 1.08 -11.16
N ILE A 25 -16.12 1.28 -9.86
CA ILE A 25 -15.39 2.26 -9.05
C ILE A 25 -13.91 2.06 -9.35
N THR A 26 -13.32 3.00 -10.08
CA THR A 26 -11.97 2.84 -10.58
C THR A 26 -11.04 2.82 -9.37
N LYS A 27 -10.01 1.99 -9.47
CA LYS A 27 -8.89 1.78 -8.52
C LYS A 27 -8.31 3.07 -7.91
N ASP A 28 -8.59 4.22 -8.53
CA ASP A 28 -8.05 5.55 -8.23
C ASP A 28 -8.88 6.35 -7.21
N THR A 29 -9.94 5.78 -6.61
CA THR A 29 -10.81 6.49 -5.65
C THR A 29 -10.94 5.84 -4.28
N PHE A 30 -10.22 4.74 -4.02
CA PHE A 30 -10.23 4.12 -2.70
C PHE A 30 -9.42 4.97 -1.71
N ILE A 31 -10.13 5.66 -0.82
CA ILE A 31 -9.55 6.36 0.33
C ILE A 31 -9.82 5.45 1.54
N PRO A 32 -8.80 4.78 2.10
CA PRO A 32 -9.00 3.89 3.22
C PRO A 32 -9.50 4.67 4.43
N SER A 33 -10.46 4.10 5.16
CA SER A 33 -10.85 4.62 6.47
C SER A 33 -9.77 4.33 7.50
N GLU A 34 -9.82 4.96 8.69
CA GLU A 34 -8.89 4.62 9.77
C GLU A 34 -8.97 3.14 10.17
N GLU A 35 -10.15 2.52 10.06
CA GLU A 35 -10.36 1.10 10.34
C GLU A 35 -9.74 0.18 9.28
N ASP A 36 -9.53 0.69 8.05
CA ASP A 36 -8.81 -0.03 6.99
C ASP A 36 -7.29 0.15 7.12
N ILE A 37 -6.84 1.29 7.64
CA ILE A 37 -5.42 1.61 7.82
C ILE A 37 -4.82 0.81 8.98
N PHE A 38 -5.61 0.52 10.02
CA PHE A 38 -5.10 -0.05 11.26
C PHE A 38 -5.88 -1.28 11.74
N VAL A 39 -5.17 -2.17 12.44
CA VAL A 39 -5.75 -3.31 13.16
C VAL A 39 -5.38 -3.25 14.63
N HIS A 40 -6.26 -3.73 15.50
CA HIS A 40 -5.98 -3.91 16.91
C HIS A 40 -5.36 -5.28 17.18
N ALA A 41 -4.09 -5.29 17.57
CA ALA A 41 -3.37 -6.47 18.04
C ALA A 41 -3.38 -6.47 19.58
N GLY A 42 -4.48 -6.94 20.17
CA GLY A 42 -4.70 -6.88 21.62
C GLY A 42 -4.97 -5.45 22.09
N LYS A 43 -4.05 -4.86 22.85
CA LYS A 43 -4.15 -3.46 23.32
C LYS A 43 -3.44 -2.47 22.39
N GLU A 44 -2.67 -2.98 21.43
CA GLU A 44 -1.82 -2.17 20.56
C GLU A 44 -2.46 -2.00 19.18
N LYS A 45 -2.29 -0.81 18.61
CA LYS A 45 -2.75 -0.48 17.25
C LYS A 45 -1.57 -0.69 16.29
N GLN A 46 -1.80 -1.41 15.20
CA GLN A 46 -0.80 -1.70 14.18
C GLN A 46 -1.28 -1.22 12.82
N ARG A 47 -0.36 -0.68 12.02
CA ARG A 47 -0.65 -0.21 10.67
C ARG A 47 -0.64 -1.37 9.67
N LEU A 48 -1.67 -1.46 8.85
CA LEU A 48 -1.75 -2.40 7.73
C LEU A 48 -1.35 -1.76 6.40
N ILE A 49 -1.69 -0.49 6.20
CA ILE A 49 -1.49 0.22 4.94
C ILE A 49 -0.36 1.26 5.08
N PHE A 50 0.68 1.10 4.27
CA PHE A 50 1.87 1.96 4.20
C PHE A 50 1.89 2.83 2.92
N GLY A 51 0.72 3.08 2.32
CA GLY A 51 0.57 3.83 1.06
C GLY A 51 0.67 5.35 1.21
N GLU A 52 0.75 6.06 0.09
CA GLU A 52 0.78 7.52 0.03
C GLU A 52 -0.64 8.15 0.00
N PRO A 53 -0.84 9.33 0.62
CA PRO A 53 0.07 10.01 1.54
C PRO A 53 0.12 9.31 2.90
N LEU A 54 1.32 9.06 3.42
CA LEU A 54 1.49 8.43 4.72
C LEU A 54 1.53 9.49 5.83
N VAL A 55 0.56 9.43 6.73
CA VAL A 55 0.51 10.27 7.93
C VAL A 55 0.69 9.37 9.14
N TYR A 56 1.82 9.54 9.82
CA TYR A 56 2.14 8.81 11.03
C TYR A 56 1.42 9.40 12.25
N GLU A 57 0.90 8.52 13.09
CA GLU A 57 0.49 8.85 14.44
C GLU A 57 1.72 9.13 15.31
N ASP A 58 1.52 9.83 16.43
CA ASP A 58 2.65 10.26 17.27
C ASP A 58 3.45 9.07 17.82
N LYS A 59 2.79 7.97 18.19
CA LYS A 59 3.46 6.73 18.59
C LYS A 59 4.30 6.11 17.48
N GLU A 60 3.83 6.17 16.23
CA GLU A 60 4.58 5.64 15.10
C GLU A 60 5.83 6.47 14.82
N LYS A 61 5.74 7.80 14.96
CA LYS A 61 6.90 8.69 14.86
C LYS A 61 7.95 8.35 15.92
N GLU A 62 7.52 8.09 17.16
CA GLU A 62 8.42 7.67 18.25
C GLU A 62 9.14 6.36 17.90
N LEU A 63 8.40 5.36 17.40
CA LEU A 63 8.95 4.07 17.02
C LEU A 63 9.94 4.17 15.85
N ILE A 64 9.62 4.95 14.81
CA ILE A 64 10.52 5.18 13.68
C ILE A 64 11.79 5.91 14.14
N GLN A 65 11.65 6.88 15.05
CA GLN A 65 12.78 7.58 15.62
C GLN A 65 13.67 6.64 16.44
N GLU A 66 13.08 5.70 17.20
CA GLU A 66 13.83 4.67 17.93
C GLU A 66 14.66 3.80 16.98
N PHE A 67 14.08 3.32 15.89
CA PHE A 67 14.80 2.54 14.89
C PHE A 67 15.92 3.37 14.23
N THR A 68 15.65 4.64 13.91
CA THR A 68 16.64 5.57 13.33
C THR A 68 17.81 5.84 14.28
N ASN A 69 17.52 6.00 15.57
CA ASN A 69 18.54 6.16 16.61
C ASN A 69 19.40 4.89 16.70
N TYR A 70 18.79 3.71 16.70
CA TYR A 70 19.51 2.44 16.71
C TYR A 70 20.51 2.33 15.55
N LEU A 71 20.10 2.70 14.33
CA LEU A 71 21.00 2.69 13.16
C LEU A 71 22.17 3.66 13.37
N THR A 72 21.88 4.87 13.85
CA THR A 72 22.89 5.91 14.07
C THR A 72 23.89 5.54 15.15
N GLU A 73 23.41 5.07 16.31
CA GLU A 73 24.23 4.67 17.46
C GLU A 73 25.16 3.50 17.14
N ASN A 74 24.73 2.59 16.26
CA ASN A 74 25.51 1.43 15.84
C ASN A 74 26.30 1.67 14.54
N ASN A 75 26.28 2.88 13.98
CA ASN A 75 26.90 3.23 12.70
C ASN A 75 26.49 2.28 11.55
N LEU A 76 25.20 1.93 11.51
CA LEU A 76 24.61 1.07 10.50
C LEU A 76 23.97 1.91 9.39
N SER A 77 24.08 1.43 8.15
CA SER A 77 23.46 2.02 6.98
C SER A 77 22.54 1.02 6.30
N LEU A 78 21.39 1.50 5.83
CA LEU A 78 20.46 0.67 5.06
C LEU A 78 20.87 0.59 3.59
N PRO A 79 20.57 -0.51 2.90
CA PRO A 79 20.73 -0.61 1.45
C PRO A 79 19.84 0.39 0.70
N GLU A 80 20.16 0.65 -0.57
CA GLU A 80 19.33 1.48 -1.44
C GLU A 80 17.93 0.86 -1.65
N GLY A 81 16.92 1.71 -1.79
CA GLY A 81 15.53 1.30 -2.03
C GLY A 81 14.68 1.10 -0.78
N TYR A 82 15.26 1.22 0.42
CA TYR A 82 14.52 1.18 1.68
C TYR A 82 14.25 2.59 2.20
N ASP A 83 13.06 3.11 1.88
CA ASP A 83 12.57 4.35 2.46
C ASP A 83 12.06 4.14 3.90
N GLU A 84 11.72 5.22 4.58
CA GLU A 84 11.24 5.18 5.97
C GLU A 84 10.01 4.26 6.16
N ARG A 85 9.16 4.15 5.13
CA ARG A 85 7.92 3.35 5.19
C ARG A 85 8.24 1.86 5.12
N GLU A 86 9.12 1.50 4.20
CA GLU A 86 9.65 0.15 4.10
C GLU A 86 10.34 -0.24 5.41
N CYS A 87 11.14 0.66 5.98
CA CYS A 87 11.77 0.46 7.29
C CYS A 87 10.75 0.25 8.40
N PHE A 88 9.71 1.09 8.46
CA PHE A 88 8.67 0.97 9.49
C PHE A 88 7.88 -0.33 9.34
N ARG A 89 7.63 -0.79 8.11
CA ARG A 89 6.99 -2.09 7.85
C ARG A 89 7.80 -3.25 8.41
N TYR A 90 9.11 -3.26 8.18
CA TYR A 90 10.01 -4.26 8.77
C TYR A 90 10.05 -4.14 10.29
N TYR A 91 10.20 -2.93 10.81
CA TYR A 91 10.29 -2.69 12.25
C TYR A 91 9.03 -3.18 12.99
N GLN A 92 7.85 -2.84 12.47
CA GLN A 92 6.58 -3.34 12.99
C GLN A 92 6.45 -4.87 12.84
N GLY A 93 6.83 -5.43 11.69
CA GLY A 93 6.79 -6.89 11.44
C GLY A 93 7.69 -7.70 12.38
N CYS A 94 8.78 -7.10 12.85
CA CYS A 94 9.70 -7.68 13.83
C CYS A 94 9.31 -7.40 15.29
N GLY A 95 8.10 -6.86 15.53
CA GLY A 95 7.63 -6.54 16.89
C GLY A 95 8.44 -5.44 17.56
N TYR A 96 8.93 -4.47 16.78
CA TYR A 96 9.76 -3.35 17.22
C TYR A 96 11.12 -3.78 17.82
N ASP A 97 11.68 -4.88 17.31
CA ASP A 97 13.06 -5.29 17.60
C ASP A 97 14.01 -4.73 16.53
N SER A 98 14.77 -3.68 16.87
CA SER A 98 15.60 -2.94 15.91
C SER A 98 16.68 -3.80 15.27
N LYS A 99 17.24 -4.75 16.03
CA LYS A 99 18.26 -5.65 15.50
C LYS A 99 17.65 -6.59 14.47
N LYS A 100 16.55 -7.25 14.82
CA LYS A 100 15.86 -8.17 13.88
C LYS A 100 15.35 -7.45 12.64
N ALA A 101 14.83 -6.24 12.79
CA ALA A 101 14.36 -5.44 11.66
C ALA A 101 15.49 -5.11 10.70
N PHE A 102 16.65 -4.69 11.21
CA PHE A 102 17.83 -4.41 10.40
C PHE A 102 18.34 -5.68 9.69
N GLU A 103 18.51 -6.78 10.43
CA GLU A 103 18.94 -8.06 9.86
C GLU A 103 17.98 -8.55 8.77
N GLY A 104 16.67 -8.46 9.00
CA GLY A 104 15.65 -8.83 8.01
C GLY A 104 15.66 -7.97 6.75
N ILE A 105 15.96 -6.66 6.87
CA ILE A 105 16.14 -5.78 5.72
C ILE A 105 17.35 -6.22 4.87
N LEU A 106 18.47 -6.55 5.52
CA LEU A 106 19.67 -7.02 4.83
C LEU A 106 19.43 -8.36 4.12
N GLU A 107 18.81 -9.32 4.81
CA GLU A 107 18.47 -10.63 4.25
C GLU A 107 17.56 -10.49 3.03
N ASN A 108 16.52 -9.65 3.11
CA ASN A 108 15.62 -9.40 1.98
C ASN A 108 16.33 -8.69 0.83
N HIS A 109 17.22 -7.74 1.12
CA HIS A 109 18.01 -7.07 0.08
C HIS A 109 18.94 -8.04 -0.66
N GLU A 110 19.62 -8.92 0.08
CA GLU A 110 20.47 -9.97 -0.51
C GLU A 110 19.64 -10.92 -1.36
N PHE A 111 18.49 -11.37 -0.85
CA PHE A 111 17.58 -12.24 -1.59
C PHE A 111 17.13 -11.58 -2.91
N ASN A 112 16.71 -10.32 -2.86
CA ASN A 112 16.23 -9.62 -4.06
C ASN A 112 17.35 -9.41 -5.07
N THR A 113 18.54 -9.01 -4.62
CA THR A 113 19.70 -8.81 -5.50
C THR A 113 20.13 -10.11 -6.19
N LYS A 114 19.99 -11.24 -5.51
CA LYS A 114 20.38 -12.55 -6.03
C LYS A 114 19.34 -13.18 -6.96
N ASN A 115 18.05 -12.98 -6.69
CA ASN A 115 16.97 -13.72 -7.33
C ASN A 115 16.11 -12.88 -8.30
N LEU A 116 16.20 -11.54 -8.26
CA LEU A 116 15.41 -10.65 -9.12
C LEU A 116 16.29 -9.91 -10.15
N PRO A 117 15.75 -9.57 -11.33
CA PRO A 117 14.43 -9.98 -11.84
C PRO A 117 14.40 -11.47 -12.22
N VAL A 118 13.24 -12.11 -12.04
CA VAL A 118 13.01 -13.48 -12.50
C VAL A 118 12.64 -13.46 -13.98
N ASP A 119 13.18 -14.41 -14.74
CA ASP A 119 12.74 -14.68 -16.10
C ASP A 119 11.33 -15.29 -16.10
N ILE A 120 10.33 -14.55 -16.56
CA ILE A 120 8.93 -14.97 -16.55
C ILE A 120 8.72 -16.21 -17.43
N ASP A 121 9.42 -16.30 -18.56
CA ASP A 121 9.29 -17.41 -19.50
C ASP A 121 9.72 -18.73 -18.84
N SER A 122 10.68 -18.66 -17.89
CA SER A 122 11.14 -19.83 -17.13
C SER A 122 10.12 -20.39 -16.13
N ILE A 123 9.09 -19.62 -15.77
CA ILE A 123 8.08 -19.99 -14.77
C ILE A 123 6.65 -20.03 -15.33
N GLU A 124 6.46 -19.75 -16.62
CA GLU A 124 5.13 -19.65 -17.24
C GLU A 124 4.30 -20.93 -17.06
N GLU A 125 4.87 -22.10 -17.30
CA GLU A 125 4.18 -23.40 -17.14
C GLU A 125 3.71 -23.60 -15.68
N ALA A 126 4.54 -23.22 -14.70
CA ALA A 126 4.19 -23.31 -13.29
C ALA A 126 3.05 -22.35 -12.93
N LEU A 127 3.04 -21.13 -13.48
CA LEU A 127 1.95 -20.16 -13.30
C LEU A 127 0.64 -20.67 -13.93
N GLN A 128 0.71 -21.25 -15.13
CA GLN A 128 -0.45 -21.79 -15.85
C GLN A 128 -1.03 -23.06 -15.22
N SER A 129 -0.25 -23.78 -14.39
CA SER A 129 -0.72 -24.97 -13.69
C SER A 129 -1.86 -24.70 -12.70
N GLY A 130 -2.08 -23.43 -12.32
CA GLY A 130 -3.03 -23.05 -11.29
C GLY A 130 -2.53 -23.28 -9.86
N MET A 131 -1.25 -23.62 -9.68
CA MET A 131 -0.63 -23.77 -8.35
C MET A 131 -0.63 -22.44 -7.56
N VAL A 132 -0.56 -21.30 -8.24
CA VAL A 132 -0.67 -19.96 -7.66
C VAL A 132 -1.63 -19.14 -8.52
N TYR A 133 -2.67 -18.54 -7.94
CA TYR A 133 -3.63 -17.74 -8.71
C TYR A 133 -4.32 -16.70 -7.83
N PHE A 134 -4.60 -15.54 -8.41
CA PHE A 134 -5.39 -14.51 -7.71
C PHE A 134 -6.88 -14.82 -7.77
N TYR A 135 -7.56 -14.85 -6.61
CA TYR A 135 -9.00 -15.09 -6.52
C TYR A 135 -9.71 -14.00 -5.71
N LYS A 136 -10.17 -12.96 -6.39
CA LYS A 136 -10.92 -11.84 -5.77
C LYS A 136 -10.13 -11.26 -4.58
N THR A 137 -10.86 -10.72 -3.61
CA THR A 137 -10.32 -10.17 -2.37
C THR A 137 -11.06 -10.76 -1.18
N ASP A 138 -10.42 -10.73 -0.02
CA ASP A 138 -11.11 -11.04 1.24
C ASP A 138 -12.02 -9.89 1.70
N ILE A 139 -12.63 -10.05 2.89
CA ILE A 139 -13.50 -9.04 3.51
C ILE A 139 -12.78 -7.73 3.87
N HIS A 140 -11.45 -7.73 3.83
CA HIS A 140 -10.58 -6.57 4.09
C HIS A 140 -9.93 -6.05 2.79
N PHE A 141 -10.49 -6.40 1.63
CA PHE A 141 -10.00 -5.97 0.31
C PHE A 141 -8.55 -6.38 0.00
N ARG A 142 -8.00 -7.37 0.71
CA ARG A 142 -6.66 -7.91 0.41
C ARG A 142 -6.79 -8.94 -0.72
N PRO A 143 -5.91 -8.91 -1.72
CA PRO A 143 -5.87 -9.96 -2.75
C PRO A 143 -5.71 -11.34 -2.10
N VAL A 144 -6.53 -12.30 -2.54
CA VAL A 144 -6.34 -13.72 -2.17
C VAL A 144 -5.51 -14.37 -3.26
N CYS A 145 -4.41 -15.01 -2.88
CA CYS A 145 -3.41 -15.59 -3.77
C CYS A 145 -3.21 -17.08 -3.49
#